data_AF-A0A5C5Z7V2-F1
#
_entry.id   AF-A0A5C5Z7V2-F1
#
_cell.length_a   1.000
_cell.length_b   1.000
_cell.length_c   1.000
_cell.angle_alpha   90.00
_cell.angle_beta   90.00
_cell.angle_gamma   90.00
#
_symmetry.space_group_name_H-M   'P 1'
#
loop_
_entity.id
_entity.type
_entity.pdbx_description
1 polymer ?
#
loop_
_entity_poly.entity_id
_entity_poly.type
_entity_poly.pdbx_seq_one_letter_code
_entity_poly.pdbx_strand_id
1 'polypeptide(L)'
;MKVDRRDTWTQASVVTAMLLCCSLASAVDRIDSSASETAERQTSKATKSQNENNTRTVQRKPELVAMEVVAMQLVDEHLQELKGMLDQLRTRNPNHYRIAIRDLSRAAKRLENAKKRGEQLFEIEIELLKAQTHATLLTAKLKVNDNNPLRKELREATDRLVHAQINRAEFDVQIMTQRIEKAMQQLETAERLLETKKTNHEEDIEKTYRSFLNRVGLSADNPSDASP
;
A
#
# COMPACT_ATOMS: atom_id res chain seq x y z
N MET A 1 47.19 26.91 21.53
CA MET A 1 45.74 26.72 21.34
C MET A 1 45.46 26.82 19.85
N LYS A 2 45.31 25.67 19.17
CA LYS A 2 44.95 25.58 17.76
C LYS A 2 43.52 25.05 17.71
N VAL A 3 42.59 25.96 17.50
CA VAL A 3 41.29 25.65 16.91
C VAL A 3 41.54 25.79 15.41
N ASP A 4 41.25 24.75 14.61
CA ASP A 4 40.16 24.80 13.63
C ASP A 4 40.22 23.69 12.56
N ARG A 5 39.03 23.40 12.02
CA ARG A 5 38.70 22.72 10.75
C ARG A 5 38.83 21.20 10.64
N ARG A 6 37.67 20.57 10.84
CA ARG A 6 37.07 19.40 10.17
C ARG A 6 35.88 19.03 11.08
N ASP A 7 34.61 19.29 10.73
CA ASP A 7 33.80 18.50 9.81
C ASP A 7 32.47 19.21 9.50
N THR A 8 32.19 19.53 8.23
CA THR A 8 30.87 20.02 7.80
C THR A 8 30.39 19.32 6.53
N TRP A 9 30.53 18.00 6.42
CA TRP A 9 30.11 17.27 5.21
C TRP A 9 29.41 15.91 5.47
N THR A 10 28.76 15.75 6.62
CA THR A 10 27.97 14.54 6.96
C THR A 10 26.51 14.81 7.33
N GLN A 11 25.89 15.87 6.81
CA GLN A 11 24.47 16.20 7.07
C GLN A 11 23.54 16.11 5.85
N ALA A 12 23.91 15.35 4.80
CA ALA A 12 23.11 15.29 3.56
C ALA A 12 22.39 13.94 3.29
N SER A 13 22.30 12.99 4.25
CA SER A 13 21.79 11.64 3.94
C SER A 13 20.65 11.07 4.80
N VAL A 14 19.96 11.84 5.65
CA VAL A 14 18.86 11.29 6.49
C VAL A 14 17.45 11.59 5.94
N VAL A 15 17.31 12.30 4.81
CA VAL A 15 15.98 12.64 4.25
C VAL A 15 15.38 11.51 3.38
N THR A 16 16.07 10.37 3.22
CA THR A 16 15.61 9.27 2.35
C THR A 16 15.28 7.97 3.11
N ALA A 17 15.06 8.04 4.41
CA ALA A 17 14.81 6.84 5.24
C ALA A 17 13.67 7.05 6.24
N MET A 18 12.50 7.54 5.79
CA MET A 18 11.25 7.41 6.56
C MET A 18 9.99 7.56 5.70
N LEU A 19 10.01 6.97 4.50
CA LEU A 19 8.86 6.93 3.59
C LEU A 19 8.84 5.64 2.77
N LEU A 20 9.18 4.52 3.43
CA LEU A 20 9.28 3.20 2.79
C LEU A 20 8.92 2.01 3.72
N CYS A 21 7.78 2.10 4.44
CA CYS A 21 7.24 0.96 5.20
C CYS A 21 5.73 0.71 5.02
N CYS A 22 5.14 1.02 3.86
CA CYS A 22 3.74 0.64 3.56
C CYS A 22 3.54 0.09 2.13
N SER A 23 4.49 -0.72 1.65
CA SER A 23 4.39 -1.39 0.34
C SER A 23 4.53 -2.91 0.40
N LEU A 24 4.12 -3.54 1.50
CA LEU A 24 4.07 -5.00 1.62
C LEU A 24 2.65 -5.46 1.95
N ALA A 25 1.76 -5.40 0.95
CA ALA A 25 0.46 -6.06 1.01
C ALA A 25 -0.09 -6.41 -0.39
N SER A 26 0.77 -6.66 -1.38
CA SER A 26 0.35 -7.16 -2.70
C SER A 26 1.49 -7.91 -3.39
N ALA A 27 1.92 -9.03 -2.84
CA ALA A 27 2.78 -10.01 -3.53
C ALA A 27 2.84 -11.32 -2.73
N VAL A 28 1.70 -11.96 -2.49
CA VAL A 28 1.66 -13.38 -2.09
C VAL A 28 0.57 -14.02 -2.94
N ASP A 29 0.90 -14.28 -4.19
CA ASP A 29 0.36 -15.38 -4.98
C ASP A 29 1.17 -15.45 -6.28
N ARG A 30 1.67 -16.65 -6.59
CA ARG A 30 2.58 -17.07 -7.67
C ARG A 30 4.02 -17.30 -7.24
N ILE A 31 4.25 -18.45 -6.61
CA ILE A 31 5.46 -19.25 -6.86
C ILE A 31 5.02 -20.70 -7.00
N ASP A 32 4.93 -21.16 -8.24
CA ASP A 32 5.24 -22.54 -8.58
C ASP A 32 6.16 -22.53 -9.81
N SER A 33 7.16 -23.41 -9.75
CA SER A 33 7.98 -23.96 -10.82
C SER A 33 8.74 -23.01 -11.77
N SER A 34 10.04 -22.85 -11.54
CA SER A 34 11.05 -23.56 -12.36
C SER A 34 12.46 -23.25 -11.87
N ALA A 35 13.16 -24.30 -11.44
CA ALA A 35 14.59 -24.29 -11.27
C ALA A 35 15.31 -24.28 -12.63
N SER A 36 16.49 -23.66 -12.63
CA SER A 36 17.72 -24.07 -13.33
C SER A 36 18.37 -23.01 -14.24
N GLU A 37 19.69 -22.99 -14.10
CA GLU A 37 20.73 -22.55 -15.05
C GLU A 37 21.28 -21.10 -15.04
N THR A 38 22.31 -20.96 -14.21
CA THR A 38 23.71 -20.58 -14.55
C THR A 38 24.04 -19.28 -15.29
N ALA A 39 24.68 -18.39 -14.50
CA ALA A 39 25.98 -17.72 -14.73
C ALA A 39 26.63 -17.66 -16.13
N GLU A 40 26.89 -16.42 -16.60
CA GLU A 40 28.17 -15.88 -17.13
C GLU A 40 27.94 -14.39 -17.51
N ARG A 41 28.54 -13.39 -16.84
CA ARG A 41 29.88 -12.77 -16.99
C ARG A 41 30.10 -11.98 -18.30
N GLN A 42 30.65 -10.78 -18.12
CA GLN A 42 31.31 -9.86 -19.08
C GLN A 42 30.41 -8.94 -19.93
N THR A 43 30.77 -7.70 -20.31
CA THR A 43 31.62 -6.59 -19.81
C THR A 43 31.34 -5.43 -20.78
N SER A 44 31.21 -4.21 -20.24
CA SER A 44 31.56 -2.91 -20.84
C SER A 44 31.32 -2.64 -22.35
N LYS A 45 30.54 -1.59 -22.64
CA LYS A 45 31.06 -0.48 -23.47
C LYS A 45 30.29 0.82 -23.25
N ALA A 46 31.07 1.86 -23.03
CA ALA A 46 30.67 3.25 -22.90
C ALA A 46 30.11 3.80 -24.21
N THR A 47 29.11 4.69 -24.12
CA THR A 47 29.08 5.87 -24.98
C THR A 47 28.50 7.04 -24.19
N LYS A 48 29.42 7.87 -23.71
CA LYS A 48 29.20 9.23 -23.24
C LYS A 48 28.85 10.06 -24.48
N SER A 49 27.66 10.65 -24.54
CA SER A 49 27.40 11.78 -25.43
C SER A 49 26.78 12.91 -24.62
N GLN A 50 27.61 13.93 -24.39
CA GLN A 50 27.21 15.27 -24.00
C GLN A 50 26.81 16.01 -25.28
N ASN A 51 25.56 16.45 -25.35
CA ASN A 51 25.06 17.67 -25.98
C ASN A 51 23.53 17.52 -25.95
N GLU A 52 22.71 18.50 -25.61
CA GLU A 52 22.86 19.92 -25.84
C GLU A 52 21.81 20.62 -24.99
N ASN A 53 22.10 21.87 -24.64
CA ASN A 53 21.16 22.81 -24.06
C ASN A 53 19.87 22.86 -24.89
N ASN A 54 18.76 22.41 -24.31
CA ASN A 54 17.44 22.71 -24.84
C ASN A 54 16.57 23.30 -23.73
N THR A 55 16.56 24.63 -23.68
CA THR A 55 15.38 25.47 -23.49
C THR A 55 14.26 24.86 -22.63
N ARG A 56 14.49 24.77 -21.32
CA ARG A 56 13.46 24.40 -20.33
C ARG A 56 12.58 25.60 -19.99
N THR A 57 11.84 26.09 -20.96
CA THR A 57 10.71 26.99 -20.75
C THR A 57 9.42 26.16 -20.77
N VAL A 58 8.93 25.87 -19.56
CA VAL A 58 7.51 25.88 -19.18
C VAL A 58 6.54 25.14 -20.12
N GLN A 59 6.77 23.86 -20.39
CA GLN A 59 5.63 22.94 -20.51
C GLN A 59 5.43 22.31 -19.13
N ARG A 60 4.51 22.87 -18.33
CA ARG A 60 3.98 22.15 -17.18
C ARG A 60 3.36 20.87 -17.76
N LYS A 61 4.05 19.74 -17.55
CA LYS A 61 3.57 18.42 -17.98
C LYS A 61 2.10 18.29 -17.53
N PRO A 62 1.15 17.99 -18.42
CA PRO A 62 -0.30 18.05 -18.13
C PRO A 62 -0.67 17.24 -16.87
N GLU A 63 0.07 16.18 -16.61
CA GLU A 63 0.00 15.34 -15.39
C GLU A 63 0.15 16.14 -14.08
N LEU A 64 1.07 17.10 -14.02
CA LEU A 64 1.29 17.89 -12.80
C LEU A 64 0.15 18.85 -12.51
N VAL A 65 -0.50 19.39 -13.56
CA VAL A 65 -1.64 20.30 -13.41
C VAL A 65 -2.82 19.55 -12.82
N ALA A 66 -3.10 18.34 -13.30
CA ALA A 66 -4.14 17.48 -12.73
C ALA A 66 -3.85 17.11 -11.26
N MET A 67 -2.60 16.76 -10.93
CA MET A 67 -2.20 16.49 -9.54
C MET A 67 -2.35 17.72 -8.63
N GLU A 68 -2.04 18.91 -9.15
CA GLU A 68 -2.15 20.18 -8.42
C GLU A 68 -3.61 20.47 -8.04
N VAL A 69 -4.56 20.30 -8.97
CA VAL A 69 -5.99 20.50 -8.69
C VAL A 69 -6.46 19.58 -7.55
N VAL A 70 -6.15 18.28 -7.63
CA VAL A 70 -6.55 17.30 -6.62
C VAL A 70 -5.90 17.58 -5.26
N ALA A 71 -4.61 17.95 -5.26
CA ALA A 71 -3.89 18.29 -4.04
C ALA A 71 -4.46 19.55 -3.37
N MET A 72 -4.81 20.58 -4.15
CA MET A 72 -5.38 21.82 -3.61
C MET A 72 -6.76 21.60 -3.03
N GLN A 73 -7.60 20.77 -3.68
CA GLN A 73 -8.91 20.40 -3.12
C GLN A 73 -8.79 19.72 -1.75
N LEU A 74 -7.85 18.76 -1.62
CA LEU A 74 -7.57 18.12 -0.33
C LEU A 74 -7.15 19.14 0.75
N VAL A 75 -6.33 20.12 0.37
CA VAL A 75 -5.87 21.17 1.26
C VAL A 75 -7.01 22.09 1.69
N ASP A 76 -7.92 22.43 0.77
CA ASP A 76 -9.09 23.26 1.04
C ASP A 76 -10.06 22.58 2.01
N GLU A 77 -10.30 21.29 1.82
CA GLU A 77 -11.27 20.52 2.60
C GLU A 77 -10.76 20.09 3.98
N HIS A 78 -9.48 19.71 4.10
CA HIS A 78 -8.98 19.02 5.30
C HIS A 78 -7.71 19.61 5.91
N LEU A 79 -6.86 20.31 5.15
CA LEU A 79 -5.52 20.72 5.57
C LEU A 79 -5.25 22.21 5.36
N GLN A 80 -6.18 23.06 5.83
CA GLN A 80 -6.14 24.51 5.56
C GLN A 80 -4.86 25.19 6.06
N GLU A 81 -4.25 24.69 7.12
CA GLU A 81 -2.98 25.18 7.69
C GLU A 81 -1.81 25.12 6.69
N LEU A 82 -1.90 24.24 5.68
CA LEU A 82 -0.82 24.01 4.71
C LEU A 82 -0.81 25.05 3.57
N LYS A 83 -1.91 25.79 3.35
CA LYS A 83 -2.06 26.75 2.23
C LYS A 83 -0.92 27.75 2.16
N GLY A 84 -0.66 28.46 3.27
CA GLY A 84 0.39 29.47 3.33
C GLY A 84 1.78 28.89 3.09
N MET A 85 2.04 27.66 3.54
CA MET A 85 3.32 26.98 3.31
C MET A 85 3.49 26.59 1.84
N LEU A 86 2.44 26.10 1.18
CA LEU A 86 2.48 25.74 -0.24
C LEU A 86 2.71 26.97 -1.13
N ASP A 87 2.08 28.11 -0.83
CA ASP A 87 2.31 29.37 -1.56
C ASP A 87 3.76 29.84 -1.45
N GLN A 88 4.36 29.74 -0.26
CA GLN A 88 5.76 30.05 -0.05
C GLN A 88 6.67 29.08 -0.80
N LEU A 89 6.39 27.77 -0.77
CA LEU A 89 7.15 26.77 -1.51
C LEU A 89 7.07 27.00 -3.02
N ARG A 90 5.89 27.36 -3.53
CA ARG A 90 5.69 27.65 -4.96
C ARG A 90 6.62 28.75 -5.47
N THR A 91 6.82 29.78 -4.64
CA THR A 91 7.63 30.96 -5.01
C THR A 91 9.12 30.75 -4.74
N ARG A 92 9.47 30.23 -3.55
CA ARG A 92 10.87 30.14 -3.10
C ARG A 92 11.56 28.86 -3.51
N ASN A 93 10.83 27.74 -3.55
CA ASN A 93 11.39 26.39 -3.71
C ASN A 93 10.49 25.51 -4.60
N PRO A 94 10.39 25.80 -5.91
CA PRO A 94 9.43 25.14 -6.80
C PRO A 94 9.67 23.63 -6.97
N ASN A 95 10.88 23.14 -6.72
CA ASN A 95 11.18 21.71 -6.65
C ASN A 95 10.44 21.03 -5.48
N HIS A 96 10.53 21.60 -4.28
CA HIS A 96 9.86 21.09 -3.09
C HIS A 96 8.35 21.22 -3.19
N TYR A 97 7.85 22.29 -3.82
CA TYR A 97 6.44 22.41 -4.16
C TYR A 97 5.94 21.23 -5.00
N ARG A 98 6.65 20.88 -6.09
CA ARG A 98 6.27 19.73 -6.93
C ARG A 98 6.26 18.41 -6.19
N ILE A 99 7.18 18.21 -5.24
CA ILE A 99 7.21 17.01 -4.39
C ILE A 99 5.97 17.01 -3.47
N ALA A 100 5.71 18.13 -2.78
CA ALA A 100 4.55 18.26 -1.90
C ALA A 100 3.22 18.01 -2.63
N ILE A 101 3.02 18.58 -3.83
CA ILE A 101 1.84 18.33 -4.66
C ILE A 101 1.69 16.84 -5.04
N ARG A 102 2.79 16.17 -5.36
CA ARG A 102 2.77 14.73 -5.64
C ARG A 102 2.37 13.92 -4.40
N ASP A 103 2.87 14.26 -3.23
CA ASP A 103 2.57 13.53 -2.01
C ASP A 103 1.12 13.78 -1.54
N LEU A 104 0.64 15.01 -1.68
CA LEU A 104 -0.75 15.38 -1.41
C LEU A 104 -1.73 14.71 -2.39
N SER A 105 -1.41 14.68 -3.69
CA SER A 105 -2.27 13.96 -4.66
C SER A 105 -2.31 12.44 -4.38
N ARG A 106 -1.20 11.85 -3.91
CA ARG A 106 -1.20 10.45 -3.43
C ARG A 106 -2.06 10.27 -2.18
N ALA A 107 -2.00 11.21 -1.24
CA ALA A 107 -2.84 11.20 -0.04
C ALA A 107 -4.33 11.31 -0.39
N ALA A 108 -4.70 12.22 -1.29
CA ALA A 108 -6.06 12.36 -1.80
C ALA A 108 -6.58 11.05 -2.42
N LYS A 109 -5.75 10.39 -3.25
CA LYS A 109 -6.10 9.08 -3.82
C LYS A 109 -6.26 8.00 -2.76
N ARG A 110 -5.45 7.99 -1.70
CA ARG A 110 -5.62 7.06 -0.57
C ARG A 110 -6.95 7.31 0.15
N LEU A 111 -7.30 8.57 0.39
CA LEU A 111 -8.57 8.95 1.01
C LEU A 111 -9.79 8.57 0.14
N GLU A 112 -9.72 8.78 -1.17
CA GLU A 112 -10.78 8.35 -2.09
C GLU A 112 -10.97 6.83 -2.03
N ASN A 113 -9.87 6.07 -1.99
CA ASN A 113 -9.93 4.61 -1.84
C ASN A 113 -10.47 4.19 -0.46
N ALA A 114 -10.13 4.91 0.60
CA ALA A 114 -10.68 4.68 1.94
C ALA A 114 -12.19 4.90 1.95
N LYS A 115 -12.66 6.01 1.37
CA LYS A 115 -14.09 6.33 1.20
C LYS A 115 -14.85 5.24 0.46
N LYS A 116 -14.28 4.67 -0.59
CA LYS A 116 -14.88 3.54 -1.33
C LYS A 116 -14.99 2.25 -0.51
N ARG A 117 -14.12 2.06 0.49
CA ARG A 117 -14.09 0.86 1.34
C ARG A 117 -14.99 0.96 2.56
N GLY A 118 -15.30 2.18 3.02
CA GLY A 118 -16.25 2.43 4.10
C GLY A 118 -15.95 3.74 4.83
N GLU A 119 -16.98 4.32 5.45
CA GLU A 119 -16.90 5.61 6.13
C GLU A 119 -15.91 5.58 7.30
N GLN A 120 -15.93 4.51 8.10
CA GLN A 120 -15.02 4.37 9.25
C GLN A 120 -13.55 4.42 8.85
N LEU A 121 -13.17 3.76 7.74
CA LEU A 121 -11.78 3.79 7.26
C LEU A 121 -11.42 5.18 6.72
N PHE A 122 -12.37 5.88 6.10
CA PHE A 122 -12.18 7.24 5.62
C PHE A 122 -11.90 8.21 6.76
N GLU A 123 -12.69 8.16 7.83
CA GLU A 123 -12.48 9.00 9.03
C GLU A 123 -11.11 8.75 9.67
N ILE A 124 -10.73 7.48 9.84
CA ILE A 124 -9.42 7.09 10.40
C ILE A 124 -8.27 7.64 9.55
N GLU A 125 -8.35 7.50 8.22
CA GLU A 125 -7.27 7.94 7.33
C GLU A 125 -7.21 9.48 7.25
N ILE A 126 -8.34 10.19 7.38
CA ILE A 126 -8.35 11.67 7.50
C ILE A 126 -7.64 12.10 8.78
N GLU A 127 -7.98 11.52 9.92
CA GLU A 127 -7.40 11.91 11.21
C GLU A 127 -5.90 11.63 11.24
N LEU A 128 -5.47 10.48 10.69
CA LEU A 128 -4.06 10.18 10.51
C LEU A 128 -3.36 11.20 9.62
N LEU A 129 -3.96 11.57 8.49
CA LEU A 129 -3.40 12.56 7.56
C LEU A 129 -3.25 13.94 8.23
N LYS A 130 -4.27 14.40 8.97
CA LYS A 130 -4.22 15.67 9.71
C LYS A 130 -3.12 15.66 10.76
N ALA A 131 -3.06 14.62 11.59
CA ALA A 131 -2.08 14.50 12.65
C ALA A 131 -0.64 14.48 12.09
N GLN A 132 -0.42 13.72 11.01
CA GLN A 132 0.88 13.65 10.35
C GLN A 132 1.29 15.00 9.75
N THR A 133 0.36 15.69 9.09
CA THR A 133 0.62 17.00 8.48
C THR A 133 0.95 18.04 9.54
N HIS A 134 0.19 18.08 10.63
CA HIS A 134 0.41 19.00 11.75
C HIS A 134 1.78 18.79 12.42
N ALA A 135 2.15 17.55 12.74
CA ALA A 135 3.46 17.23 13.29
C ALA A 135 4.61 17.62 12.33
N THR A 136 4.44 17.39 11.03
CA THR A 136 5.42 17.76 10.00
C THR A 136 5.58 19.27 9.90
N LEU A 137 4.47 20.01 9.97
CA LEU A 137 4.45 21.47 9.93
C LEU A 137 5.16 22.07 11.16
N LEU A 138 4.90 21.56 12.36
CA LEU A 138 5.60 21.98 13.58
C LEU A 138 7.09 21.66 13.53
N THR A 139 7.46 20.50 12.99
CA THR A 139 8.86 20.14 12.75
C THR A 139 9.53 21.13 11.79
N ALA A 140 8.84 21.54 10.72
CA ALA A 140 9.36 22.54 9.79
C ALA A 140 9.49 23.93 10.45
N LYS A 141 8.52 24.35 11.28
CA LYS A 141 8.60 25.59 12.06
C LYS A 141 9.80 25.59 13.00
N LEU A 142 10.02 24.49 13.73
CA LEU A 142 11.16 24.32 14.64
C LEU A 142 12.51 24.40 13.95
N LYS A 143 12.61 23.94 12.70
CA LYS A 143 13.83 24.09 11.89
C LYS A 143 14.17 25.55 11.59
N VAL A 144 13.17 26.42 11.50
CA VAL A 144 13.35 27.86 11.24
C VAL A 144 13.58 28.61 12.55
N ASN A 145 12.81 28.28 13.58
CA ASN A 145 12.88 28.91 14.90
C ASN A 145 12.66 27.87 16.00
N ASP A 146 13.73 27.56 16.72
CA ASP A 146 13.68 26.62 17.82
C ASP A 146 13.31 27.34 19.12
N ASN A 147 12.12 27.05 19.66
CA ASN A 147 11.66 27.61 20.92
C ASN A 147 10.90 26.56 21.75
N ASN A 148 10.90 26.75 23.08
CA ASN A 148 10.25 25.84 24.03
C ASN A 148 8.74 25.61 23.75
N PRO A 149 7.91 26.64 23.45
CA PRO A 149 6.50 26.40 23.19
C PRO A 149 6.25 25.51 21.96
N LEU A 150 6.97 25.69 20.85
CA LEU A 150 6.83 24.83 19.68
C LEU A 150 7.27 23.38 19.95
N ARG A 151 8.27 23.17 20.82
CA ARG A 151 8.68 21.82 21.23
C ARG A 151 7.58 21.11 22.03
N LYS A 152 6.89 21.84 22.91
CA LYS A 152 5.73 21.31 23.65
C LYS A 152 4.58 20.97 22.70
N GLU A 153 4.27 21.88 21.77
CA GLU A 153 3.24 21.67 20.75
C GLU A 153 3.56 20.47 19.84
N LEU A 154 4.83 20.30 19.45
CA LEU A 154 5.27 19.13 18.68
C LEU A 154 5.10 17.83 19.47
N ARG A 155 5.37 17.83 20.78
CA ARG A 155 5.14 16.65 21.63
C ARG A 155 3.66 16.28 21.63
N GLU A 156 2.76 17.25 21.83
CA GLU A 156 1.31 17.02 21.79
C GLU A 156 0.83 16.56 20.39
N ALA A 157 1.39 17.13 19.32
CA ALA A 157 1.08 16.70 17.96
C ALA A 157 1.58 15.27 17.66
N THR A 158 2.73 14.90 18.22
CA THR A 158 3.29 13.54 18.09
C THR A 158 2.42 12.53 18.83
N ASP A 159 1.94 12.88 20.02
CA ASP A 159 1.00 12.06 20.78
C ASP A 159 -0.29 11.80 19.98
N ARG A 160 -0.89 12.85 19.39
CA ARG A 160 -2.06 12.70 18.49
C ARG A 160 -1.76 11.82 17.27
N LEU A 161 -0.57 11.94 16.68
CA LEU A 161 -0.16 11.10 15.56
C LEU A 161 -0.07 9.63 15.96
N VAL A 162 0.54 9.34 17.12
CA VAL A 162 0.62 7.97 17.65
C VAL A 162 -0.77 7.42 17.93
N HIS A 163 -1.66 8.20 18.53
CA HIS A 163 -3.05 7.81 18.74
C HIS A 163 -3.78 7.48 17.43
N ALA A 164 -3.65 8.33 16.40
CA ALA A 164 -4.24 8.05 15.09
C ALA A 164 -3.68 6.78 14.42
N GLN A 165 -2.38 6.49 14.62
CA GLN A 165 -1.76 5.25 14.15
C GLN A 165 -2.29 4.02 14.89
N ILE A 166 -2.49 4.12 16.20
CA ILE A 166 -3.09 3.05 17.02
C ILE A 166 -4.51 2.77 16.52
N ASN A 167 -5.36 3.79 16.36
CA ASN A 167 -6.73 3.62 15.88
C ASN A 167 -6.78 2.94 14.50
N ARG A 168 -5.85 3.29 13.60
CA ARG A 168 -5.73 2.62 12.31
C ARG A 168 -5.34 1.14 12.46
N ALA A 169 -4.35 0.85 13.30
CA ALA A 169 -3.90 -0.52 13.53
C ALA A 169 -5.01 -1.36 14.17
N GLU A 170 -5.79 -0.81 15.11
CA GLU A 170 -6.94 -1.46 15.72
C GLU A 170 -8.01 -1.80 14.68
N PHE A 171 -8.32 -0.87 13.77
CA PHE A 171 -9.23 -1.14 12.66
C PHE A 171 -8.72 -2.24 11.73
N ASP A 172 -7.41 -2.23 11.40
CA ASP A 172 -6.81 -3.28 10.59
C ASP A 172 -6.93 -4.66 11.27
N VAL A 173 -6.69 -4.73 12.59
CA VAL A 173 -6.90 -5.95 13.39
C VAL A 173 -8.36 -6.40 13.29
N GLN A 174 -9.32 -5.50 13.48
CA GLN A 174 -10.75 -5.80 13.40
C GLN A 174 -11.11 -6.43 12.03
N ILE A 175 -10.64 -5.84 10.93
CA ILE A 175 -10.90 -6.36 9.58
C ILE A 175 -10.27 -7.73 9.36
N MET A 176 -9.05 -7.96 9.86
CA MET A 176 -8.38 -9.24 9.72
C MET A 176 -9.07 -10.33 10.54
N THR A 177 -9.53 -10.03 11.75
CA THR A 177 -10.30 -10.96 12.57
C THR A 177 -11.59 -11.40 11.86
N GLN A 178 -12.32 -10.47 11.25
CA GLN A 178 -13.51 -10.81 10.46
C GLN A 178 -13.20 -11.71 9.26
N ARG A 179 -12.04 -11.52 8.62
CA ARG A 179 -11.61 -12.38 7.50
C ARG A 179 -11.24 -13.77 7.97
N ILE A 180 -10.56 -13.88 9.11
CA ILE A 180 -10.22 -15.17 9.73
C ILE A 180 -11.50 -15.94 10.06
N GLU A 181 -12.49 -15.30 10.67
CA GLU A 181 -13.78 -15.93 11.00
C GLU A 181 -14.47 -16.50 9.75
N LYS A 182 -14.55 -15.73 8.67
CA LYS A 182 -15.11 -16.19 7.39
C LYS A 182 -14.32 -17.36 6.80
N ALA A 183 -12.99 -17.30 6.86
CA ALA A 183 -12.14 -18.39 6.37
C ALA A 183 -12.34 -19.67 7.19
N MET A 184 -12.51 -19.57 8.51
CA MET A 184 -12.82 -20.71 9.37
C MET A 184 -14.19 -21.33 9.05
N GLN A 185 -15.21 -20.52 8.78
CA GLN A 185 -16.53 -21.02 8.34
C GLN A 185 -16.45 -21.76 7.00
N GLN A 186 -15.65 -21.24 6.06
CA GLN A 186 -15.40 -21.89 4.78
C GLN A 186 -14.65 -23.22 4.95
N LEU A 187 -13.65 -23.25 5.83
CA LEU A 187 -12.91 -24.46 6.17
C LEU A 187 -13.83 -25.53 6.75
N GLU A 188 -14.64 -25.18 7.75
CA GLU A 188 -15.59 -26.11 8.36
C GLU A 188 -16.58 -26.67 7.34
N THR A 189 -17.07 -25.81 6.43
CA THR A 189 -17.96 -26.25 5.34
C THR A 189 -17.26 -27.25 4.42
N ALA A 190 -16.01 -26.98 4.05
CA ALA A 190 -15.22 -27.87 3.20
C ALA A 190 -14.94 -29.21 3.90
N GLU A 191 -14.65 -29.19 5.21
CA GLU A 191 -14.43 -30.40 6.01
C GLU A 191 -15.70 -31.25 6.10
N ARG A 192 -16.88 -30.65 6.33
CA ARG A 192 -18.15 -31.37 6.32
C ARG A 192 -18.45 -32.00 4.96
N LEU A 193 -18.18 -31.29 3.86
CA LEU A 193 -18.34 -31.81 2.50
C LEU A 193 -17.38 -32.97 2.23
N LEU A 194 -16.14 -32.84 2.67
CA LEU A 194 -15.14 -33.91 2.56
C LEU A 194 -15.58 -35.15 3.34
N GLU A 195 -16.07 -34.97 4.56
CA GLU A 195 -16.53 -36.08 5.39
C GLU A 195 -17.75 -36.77 4.76
N THR A 196 -18.71 -36.01 4.26
CA THR A 196 -19.87 -36.56 3.55
C THR A 196 -19.44 -37.38 2.32
N LYS A 197 -18.42 -36.91 1.58
CA LYS A 197 -17.86 -37.68 0.46
C LYS A 197 -17.14 -38.96 0.90
N LYS A 198 -16.47 -38.93 2.05
CA LYS A 198 -15.82 -40.13 2.61
C LYS A 198 -16.86 -41.16 3.07
N THR A 199 -17.91 -40.72 3.75
CA THR A 199 -18.97 -41.63 4.24
C THR A 199 -19.77 -42.22 3.09
N ASN A 200 -20.05 -41.43 2.05
CA ASN A 200 -20.85 -41.86 0.90
C ASN A 200 -19.98 -42.44 -0.22
N HIS A 201 -18.69 -42.69 0.02
CA HIS A 201 -17.72 -43.06 -1.01
C HIS A 201 -18.16 -44.28 -1.82
N GLU A 202 -18.63 -45.33 -1.14
CA GLU A 202 -19.07 -46.57 -1.79
C GLU A 202 -20.34 -46.37 -2.61
N GLU A 203 -21.30 -45.59 -2.10
CA GLU A 203 -22.53 -45.25 -2.81
C GLU A 203 -22.23 -44.40 -4.06
N ASP A 204 -21.29 -43.47 -3.95
CA ASP A 204 -20.83 -42.64 -5.06
C ASP A 204 -20.08 -43.47 -6.11
N ILE A 205 -19.27 -44.45 -5.70
CA ILE A 205 -18.65 -45.43 -6.62
C ILE A 205 -19.74 -46.18 -7.38
N GLU A 206 -20.71 -46.76 -6.68
CA GLU A 206 -21.77 -47.57 -7.29
C GLU A 206 -22.64 -46.75 -8.25
N LYS A 207 -23.02 -45.52 -7.88
CA LYS A 207 -23.74 -44.59 -8.77
C LYS A 207 -22.93 -44.28 -10.02
N THR A 208 -21.64 -43.98 -9.84
CA THR A 208 -20.74 -43.67 -10.94
C THR A 208 -20.57 -44.88 -11.87
N TYR A 209 -20.37 -46.06 -11.30
CA TYR A 209 -20.27 -47.34 -12.01
C TYR A 209 -21.52 -47.64 -12.83
N ARG A 210 -22.71 -47.55 -12.22
CA ARG A 210 -23.99 -47.71 -12.94
C ARG A 210 -24.15 -46.72 -14.08
N SER A 211 -23.74 -45.46 -13.88
CA SER A 211 -23.79 -44.46 -14.95
C SER A 211 -22.92 -44.84 -16.14
N PHE A 212 -21.75 -45.43 -15.90
CA PHE A 212 -20.87 -45.92 -16.94
C PHE A 212 -21.45 -47.14 -17.66
N LEU A 213 -22.01 -48.12 -16.92
CA LEU A 213 -22.68 -49.28 -17.51
C LEU A 213 -23.84 -48.87 -18.43
N ASN A 214 -24.70 -47.98 -17.96
CA ASN A 214 -25.83 -47.47 -18.75
C ASN A 214 -25.35 -46.78 -20.04
N ARG A 215 -24.19 -46.12 -20.00
CA ARG A 215 -23.61 -45.44 -21.16
C ARG A 215 -23.09 -46.40 -22.24
N VAL A 216 -22.64 -47.59 -21.85
CA VAL A 216 -22.22 -48.65 -22.81
C VAL A 216 -23.37 -49.59 -23.20
N GLY A 217 -24.60 -49.32 -22.75
CA GLY A 217 -25.78 -50.10 -23.07
C GLY A 217 -25.93 -51.39 -22.27
N LEU A 218 -25.14 -51.57 -21.20
CA LEU A 218 -25.32 -52.66 -20.25
C LEU A 218 -26.16 -52.15 -19.08
N SER A 219 -27.38 -52.66 -18.91
CA SER A 219 -28.22 -52.34 -17.75
C SER A 219 -27.86 -53.22 -16.56
N ALA A 220 -27.48 -52.62 -15.43
CA ALA A 220 -27.15 -53.34 -14.19
C ALA A 220 -28.29 -54.22 -13.64
N ASP A 221 -29.54 -53.96 -14.06
CA ASP A 221 -30.73 -54.68 -13.62
C ASP A 221 -31.10 -55.90 -14.49
N ASN A 222 -30.22 -56.34 -15.41
CA ASN A 222 -30.46 -57.56 -16.21
C ASN A 222 -29.78 -58.77 -15.55
N PRO A 223 -30.49 -59.63 -14.80
CA PRO A 223 -29.90 -60.80 -14.13
C PRO A 223 -29.48 -61.92 -15.10
N SER A 224 -29.50 -61.72 -16.43
CA SER A 224 -29.22 -62.79 -17.39
C SER A 224 -27.74 -63.18 -17.52
N ASP A 225 -26.81 -62.40 -16.93
CA ASP A 225 -25.36 -62.71 -16.96
C ASP A 225 -24.84 -63.40 -15.68
N ALA A 226 -25.71 -63.71 -14.71
CA ALA A 226 -25.37 -64.67 -13.65
C ALA A 226 -25.49 -66.11 -14.20
N SER A 227 -24.49 -66.55 -14.95
CA SER A 227 -24.26 -67.95 -15.29
C SER A 227 -22.99 -68.47 -14.59
N PRO A 228 -22.96 -69.78 -14.25
CA PRO A 228 -22.32 -70.35 -13.05
C PRO A 228 -20.78 -70.40 -13.03
#